data_AF-N4VFW8-F1
#
_entry.id   AF-N4VFW8-F1
#
_cell.length_a   1.000
_cell.length_b   1.000
_cell.length_c   1.000
_cell.angle_alpha   90.00
_cell.angle_beta   90.00
_cell.angle_gamma   90.00
#
_symmetry.space_group_name_H-M   'P 1'
#
loop_
_entity.id
_entity.type
_entity.pdbx_description
1 polymer ?
#
loop_
_entity_poly.entity_id
_entity_poly.type
_entity_poly.pdbx_seq_one_letter_code
_entity_poly.pdbx_strand_id
1 'polypeptide(L)'
;MGRTKCEYDAGPDVTRFAALKSKHEELQHRVSLFEELFRLLSMRSEGEAVEIIRRMRTTNMETDLDDLIKFIKNADLLIQLASAPSEATSPATGPAAEVGTDARLPADELSSLLELLKSAISKLDAPARTAFLDTIRFQIDALAMDSMRHLTPAAVIDAKSMPDGDSDVGLEDEPMPRPGGFLRGLLNDDDMTRPN
;
A
#
# COMPACT_ATOMS: atom_id res chain seq x y z
N MET A 1 -12.71 52.36 -27.84
CA MET A 1 -11.34 51.81 -27.99
C MET A 1 -10.98 51.06 -26.71
N GLY A 2 -11.36 49.78 -26.61
CA GLY A 2 -11.02 48.95 -25.45
C GLY A 2 -9.60 48.40 -25.63
N ARG A 3 -8.71 48.70 -24.67
CA ARG A 3 -7.42 48.01 -24.63
C ARG A 3 -7.68 46.62 -24.03
N THR A 4 -7.47 45.58 -24.82
CA THR A 4 -7.39 44.21 -24.30
C THR A 4 -6.29 44.18 -23.24
N LYS A 5 -6.61 43.62 -22.06
CA LYS A 5 -5.65 43.48 -20.97
C LYS A 5 -4.48 42.62 -21.48
N CYS A 6 -3.30 43.23 -21.60
CA CYS A 6 -2.09 42.50 -21.95
C CYS A 6 -1.62 41.74 -20.70
N GLU A 7 -1.70 40.41 -20.76
CA GLU A 7 -1.20 39.51 -19.74
C GLU A 7 0.14 38.96 -20.22
N TYR A 8 1.17 39.12 -19.40
CA TYR A 8 2.52 38.64 -19.71
C TYR A 8 2.77 37.33 -18.97
N ASP A 9 3.38 36.35 -19.65
CA ASP A 9 3.74 35.04 -19.08
C ASP A 9 4.85 35.12 -18.00
N ALA A 10 5.46 36.30 -17.83
CA ALA A 10 6.55 36.55 -16.91
C ALA A 10 6.27 37.79 -16.05
N GLY A 11 6.75 37.77 -14.80
CA GLY A 11 6.68 38.93 -13.93
C GLY A 11 7.45 40.13 -14.49
N PRO A 12 7.14 41.36 -14.04
CA PRO A 12 7.70 42.59 -14.60
C PRO A 12 9.23 42.68 -14.52
N ASP A 13 9.84 41.99 -13.56
CA ASP A 13 11.29 41.96 -13.33
C ASP A 13 11.98 40.70 -13.87
N VAL A 14 11.22 39.78 -14.48
CA VAL A 14 11.72 38.49 -14.95
C VAL A 14 11.73 38.48 -16.47
N THR A 15 12.88 38.19 -17.07
CA THR A 15 12.93 38.00 -18.52
C THR A 15 12.09 36.77 -18.91
N ARG A 16 11.42 36.84 -20.07
CA ARG A 16 10.65 35.70 -20.61
C ARG A 16 11.47 34.41 -20.65
N PHE A 17 12.76 34.51 -20.97
CA PHE A 17 13.68 33.38 -20.98
C PHE A 17 13.91 32.79 -19.58
N ALA A 18 14.11 33.64 -18.56
CA ALA A 18 14.26 33.17 -17.17
C ALA A 18 12.99 32.50 -16.65
N ALA A 19 11.82 33.06 -16.94
CA ALA A 19 10.54 32.46 -16.58
C ALA A 19 10.34 31.10 -17.27
N LEU A 20 10.62 31.02 -18.57
CA LEU A 20 10.52 29.77 -19.32
C LEU A 20 11.51 28.71 -18.82
N LYS A 21 12.75 29.11 -18.52
CA LYS A 21 13.77 28.20 -17.96
C LYS A 21 13.33 27.65 -16.60
N SER A 22 12.86 28.51 -15.70
CA SER A 22 12.37 28.07 -14.39
C SER A 22 11.20 27.10 -14.51
N LYS A 23 10.23 27.39 -15.40
CA LYS A 23 9.13 26.46 -15.69
C LYS A 23 9.59 25.14 -16.28
N HIS A 24 10.60 25.18 -17.15
CA HIS A 24 11.19 23.97 -17.73
C HIS A 24 11.86 23.11 -16.66
N GLU A 25 12.66 23.71 -15.78
CA GLU A 25 13.31 23.02 -14.66
C GLU A 25 12.27 22.42 -13.69
N GLU A 26 11.21 23.16 -13.36
CA GLU A 26 10.10 22.68 -12.54
C GLU A 26 9.41 21.45 -13.17
N LEU A 27 9.10 21.51 -14.48
CA LEU A 27 8.48 20.40 -15.20
C LEU A 27 9.41 19.19 -15.31
N GLN A 28 10.69 19.40 -15.62
CA GLN A 28 11.68 18.33 -15.66
C GLN A 28 11.82 17.64 -14.31
N HIS A 29 11.85 18.41 -13.23
CA HIS A 29 11.85 17.88 -11.87
C HIS A 29 10.61 17.02 -11.61
N ARG A 30 9.41 17.51 -11.95
CA ARG A 30 8.16 16.74 -11.80
C ARG A 30 8.17 15.43 -12.60
N VAL A 31 8.66 15.44 -13.84
CA VAL A 31 8.80 14.22 -14.64
C VAL A 31 9.71 13.22 -13.95
N SER A 32 10.86 13.64 -13.44
CA SER A 32 11.80 12.76 -12.73
C SER A 32 11.17 12.11 -11.48
N LEU A 33 10.34 12.86 -10.74
CA LEU A 33 9.61 12.33 -9.59
C LEU A 33 8.57 11.29 -10.02
N PHE A 34 7.81 11.52 -11.09
CA PHE A 34 6.86 10.53 -11.58
C PHE A 34 7.55 9.26 -12.06
N GLU A 35 8.65 9.36 -12.79
CA GLU A 35 9.45 8.20 -13.19
C GLU A 35 9.93 7.39 -11.99
N GLU A 36 10.36 8.07 -10.93
CA GLU A 36 10.72 7.43 -9.68
C GLU A 36 9.54 6.75 -8.99
N LEU A 37 8.40 7.42 -8.91
CA LEU A 37 7.19 6.83 -8.32
C LEU A 37 6.76 5.58 -9.10
N PHE A 38 6.77 5.61 -10.44
CA PHE A 38 6.43 4.44 -11.25
C PHE A 38 7.42 3.30 -11.08
N ARG A 39 8.71 3.61 -10.94
CA ARG A 39 9.73 2.61 -10.62
C ARG A 39 9.46 1.94 -9.28
N LEU A 40 9.13 2.74 -8.25
CA LEU A 40 8.78 2.23 -6.93
C LEU A 40 7.52 1.35 -7.00
N LEU A 41 6.47 1.80 -7.68
CA LEU A 41 5.24 1.02 -7.85
C LEU A 41 5.48 -0.32 -8.59
N SER A 42 6.35 -0.32 -9.59
CA SER A 42 6.64 -1.52 -10.41
C SER A 42 7.38 -2.62 -9.65
N MET A 43 8.10 -2.25 -8.59
CA MET A 43 8.86 -3.20 -7.76
C MET A 43 8.05 -3.76 -6.58
N ARG A 44 6.81 -3.30 -6.40
CA ARG A 44 5.99 -3.59 -5.21
C ARG A 44 4.99 -4.70 -5.45
N SER A 45 4.53 -5.27 -4.34
CA SER A 45 3.36 -6.13 -4.36
C SER A 45 2.11 -5.33 -4.73
N GLU A 46 1.12 -6.00 -5.33
CA GLU A 46 -0.13 -5.37 -5.76
C GLU A 46 -0.85 -4.65 -4.62
N GLY A 47 -0.86 -5.25 -3.42
CA GLY A 47 -1.50 -4.67 -2.24
C GLY A 47 -0.87 -3.33 -1.82
N GLU A 48 0.45 -3.26 -1.78
CA GLU A 48 1.18 -2.02 -1.45
C GLU A 48 0.97 -0.95 -2.53
N ALA A 49 1.02 -1.34 -3.81
CA ALA A 49 0.81 -0.43 -4.93
C ALA A 49 -0.60 0.19 -4.89
N VAL A 50 -1.63 -0.60 -4.57
CA VAL A 50 -3.01 -0.11 -4.43
C VAL A 50 -3.12 0.92 -3.31
N GLU A 51 -2.48 0.72 -2.16
CA GLU A 51 -2.51 1.69 -1.07
C GLU A 51 -1.79 3.00 -1.43
N ILE A 52 -0.65 2.91 -2.13
CA ILE A 52 0.03 4.10 -2.65
C ILE A 52 -0.89 4.87 -3.62
N ILE A 53 -1.54 4.18 -4.55
CA ILE A 53 -2.48 4.79 -5.51
C ILE A 53 -3.70 5.38 -4.80
N ARG A 54 -4.23 4.74 -3.76
CA ARG A 54 -5.31 5.31 -2.92
C ARG A 54 -4.87 6.63 -2.31
N ARG A 55 -3.64 6.69 -1.80
CA ARG A 55 -3.08 7.92 -1.22
C ARG A 55 -2.92 9.02 -2.26
N MET A 56 -2.41 8.69 -3.46
CA MET A 56 -2.28 9.62 -4.59
C MET A 56 -3.60 10.30 -4.97
N ARG A 57 -4.74 9.61 -4.81
CA ARG A 57 -6.06 10.19 -5.13
C ARG A 57 -6.48 11.31 -4.17
N THR A 58 -5.89 11.35 -2.99
CA THR A 58 -6.23 12.31 -1.93
C THR A 58 -5.18 13.39 -1.73
N THR A 59 -3.97 13.21 -2.27
CA THR A 59 -2.85 14.13 -2.14
C THR A 59 -2.74 15.06 -3.35
N ASN A 60 -2.21 16.27 -3.14
CA ASN A 60 -1.98 17.19 -4.24
C ASN A 60 -0.67 16.79 -4.95
N MET A 61 -0.79 16.13 -6.10
CA MET A 61 0.38 15.64 -6.86
C MET A 61 1.24 16.75 -7.48
N GLU A 62 0.80 18.00 -7.43
CA GLU A 62 1.62 19.12 -7.88
C GLU A 62 2.64 19.56 -6.83
N THR A 63 2.27 19.47 -5.55
CA THR A 63 3.09 19.94 -4.43
C THR A 63 3.68 18.81 -3.59
N ASP A 64 2.95 17.71 -3.43
CA ASP A 64 3.21 16.71 -2.39
C ASP A 64 3.88 15.43 -2.94
N LEU A 65 4.18 15.40 -4.25
CA LEU A 65 4.72 14.20 -4.90
C LEU A 65 6.09 13.80 -4.34
N ASP A 66 6.95 14.77 -4.08
CA ASP A 66 8.28 14.55 -3.48
C ASP A 66 8.15 13.96 -2.06
N ASP A 67 7.23 14.48 -1.27
CA ASP A 67 6.99 13.99 0.09
C ASP A 67 6.36 12.59 0.11
N LEU A 68 5.49 12.28 -0.86
CA LEU A 68 4.98 10.93 -1.05
C LEU A 68 6.11 9.93 -1.36
N ILE A 69 7.02 10.29 -2.27
CA ILE A 69 8.17 9.45 -2.63
C ILE A 69 9.09 9.24 -1.42
N LYS A 70 9.39 10.31 -0.67
CA LYS A 70 10.16 10.21 0.59
C LYS A 70 9.48 9.30 1.60
N PHE A 71 8.17 9.45 1.77
CA PHE A 71 7.39 8.60 2.68
C PHE A 71 7.55 7.11 2.32
N ILE A 72 7.42 6.77 1.03
CA ILE A 72 7.55 5.39 0.54
C ILE A 72 8.95 4.85 0.81
N LYS A 73 9.99 5.62 0.45
CA LYS A 73 11.39 5.23 0.69
C LYS A 73 11.71 5.07 2.18
N ASN A 74 11.20 5.96 3.02
CA ASN A 74 11.42 5.88 4.47
C ASN A 74 10.70 4.67 5.07
N ALA A 75 9.50 4.35 4.61
CA ALA A 75 8.81 3.12 5.01
C ALA A 75 9.62 1.87 4.64
N ASP A 76 10.28 1.86 3.48
CA ASP A 76 11.16 0.75 3.09
C ASP A 76 12.36 0.59 3.99
N LEU A 77 13.00 1.69 4.34
CA LEU A 77 14.12 1.65 5.27
C LEU A 77 13.68 1.07 6.62
N LEU A 78 12.50 1.43 7.11
CA LEU A 78 11.94 0.89 8.34
C LEU A 78 11.64 -0.61 8.24
N ILE A 79 11.07 -1.06 7.12
CA ILE A 79 10.82 -2.49 6.88
C ILE A 79 12.14 -3.26 6.79
N GLN A 80 13.12 -2.73 6.08
CA GLN A 80 14.45 -3.34 5.95
C GLN A 80 15.14 -3.48 7.31
N LEU A 81 15.10 -2.42 8.13
CA LEU A 81 15.65 -2.45 9.49
C LEU A 81 14.95 -3.47 10.39
N ALA A 82 13.63 -3.61 10.28
CA ALA A 82 12.88 -4.61 11.02
C ALA A 82 13.14 -6.04 10.53
N SER A 83 13.49 -6.21 9.25
CA SER A 83 13.76 -7.51 8.63
C SER A 83 15.23 -7.97 8.74
N ALA A 84 16.14 -7.09 9.13
CA ALA A 84 17.55 -7.43 9.26
C ALA A 84 17.74 -8.49 10.37
N PRO A 85 18.21 -9.70 10.06
CA PRO A 85 18.58 -10.65 11.10
C PRO A 85 19.72 -10.03 11.92
N SER A 86 19.64 -10.13 13.25
CA SER A 86 20.76 -9.73 14.10
C SER A 86 21.93 -10.69 13.89
N GLU A 87 22.73 -10.48 12.84
CA GLU A 87 24.03 -11.10 12.71
C GLU A 87 24.97 -10.45 13.73
N ALA A 88 24.83 -10.90 14.97
CA ALA A 88 25.90 -10.87 15.95
C ALA A 88 27.00 -11.83 15.47
N THR A 89 27.83 -11.36 14.54
CA THR A 89 29.14 -11.97 14.31
C THR A 89 30.02 -11.59 15.51
N SER A 90 30.23 -12.55 16.41
CA SER A 90 31.21 -12.46 17.49
C SER A 90 32.52 -13.07 17.01
N PRO A 91 33.66 -12.36 17.02
CA PRO A 91 34.95 -13.00 17.00
C PRO A 91 35.22 -13.56 18.40
N ALA A 92 35.16 -14.89 18.48
CA ALA A 92 35.76 -15.79 19.45
C ALA A 92 36.44 -15.21 20.70
N THR A 93 35.97 -15.70 21.87
CA THR A 93 36.75 -16.30 22.99
C THR A 93 36.37 -15.73 24.35
N GLY A 94 35.67 -16.55 25.16
CA GLY A 94 35.46 -16.32 26.60
C GLY A 94 34.19 -17.04 27.11
N PRO A 95 34.28 -17.98 28.08
CA PRO A 95 33.19 -18.91 28.36
C PRO A 95 32.20 -18.40 29.42
N ALA A 96 30.96 -18.89 29.28
CA ALA A 96 29.95 -19.06 30.32
C ALA A 96 29.34 -17.78 30.96
N ALA A 97 28.27 -17.30 30.33
CA ALA A 97 27.07 -16.95 31.06
C ALA A 97 25.85 -17.31 30.20
N GLU A 98 25.18 -18.37 30.64
CA GLU A 98 23.88 -18.80 30.15
C GLU A 98 22.87 -17.65 30.20
N VAL A 99 22.01 -17.60 29.19
CA VAL A 99 20.54 -17.49 29.28
C VAL A 99 20.06 -16.87 27.97
N GLY A 100 19.73 -17.75 27.03
CA GLY A 100 18.78 -17.42 25.99
C GLY A 100 17.41 -17.26 26.64
N THR A 101 16.82 -16.07 26.51
CA THR A 101 15.38 -15.91 26.60
C THR A 101 14.99 -14.63 25.85
N ASP A 102 14.09 -14.84 24.89
CA ASP A 102 13.03 -13.93 24.50
C ASP A 102 13.35 -12.59 23.84
N ALA A 103 12.99 -12.48 22.56
CA ALA A 103 12.45 -11.27 21.96
C ALA A 103 11.06 -10.94 22.55
N ARG A 104 10.96 -10.88 23.89
CA ARG A 104 9.82 -10.35 24.61
C ARG A 104 10.24 -8.97 25.04
N LEU A 105 9.63 -7.95 24.43
CA LEU A 105 9.74 -6.57 24.90
C LEU A 105 9.63 -6.60 26.44
N PRO A 106 10.55 -5.93 27.17
CA PRO A 106 10.58 -6.00 28.62
C PRO A 106 9.20 -5.60 29.14
N ALA A 107 8.67 -6.37 30.10
CA ALA A 107 7.30 -6.21 30.59
C ALA A 107 7.01 -4.77 31.08
N ASP A 108 8.06 -4.06 31.48
CA ASP A 108 8.02 -2.67 31.91
C ASP A 108 7.75 -1.69 30.75
N GLU A 109 8.32 -1.93 29.57
CA GLU A 109 8.04 -1.14 28.37
C GLU A 109 6.61 -1.40 27.86
N LEU A 110 6.17 -2.67 27.90
CA LEU A 110 4.79 -3.03 27.56
C LEU A 110 3.78 -2.37 28.53
N SER A 111 4.10 -2.33 29.82
CA SER A 111 3.27 -1.66 30.82
C SER A 111 3.21 -0.15 30.60
N SER A 112 4.35 0.47 30.28
CA SER A 112 4.45 1.91 29.98
C SER A 112 3.65 2.27 28.73
N LEU A 113 3.72 1.45 27.68
CA LEU A 113 2.96 1.63 26.44
C LEU A 113 1.45 1.47 26.66
N LEU A 114 1.04 0.48 27.46
CA LEU A 114 -0.36 0.28 27.81
C LEU A 114 -0.93 1.45 28.63
N GLU A 115 -0.15 2.00 29.57
CA GLU A 115 -0.56 3.19 30.32
C GLU A 115 -0.67 4.43 29.43
N LEU A 116 0.27 4.62 28.50
CA LEU A 116 0.18 5.69 27.51
C LEU A 116 -1.06 5.54 26.63
N LEU A 117 -1.35 4.32 26.18
CA LEU A 117 -2.53 4.03 25.37
C LEU A 117 -3.83 4.29 26.14
N LYS A 118 -3.93 3.87 27.42
CA LYS A 118 -5.08 4.17 28.29
C LYS A 118 -5.27 5.68 28.46
N SER A 119 -4.18 6.41 28.67
CA SER A 119 -4.18 7.88 28.81
C SER A 119 -4.63 8.58 27.51
N ALA A 120 -4.25 8.05 26.35
CA ALA A 120 -4.72 8.57 25.07
C ALA A 120 -6.23 8.29 24.87
N ILE A 121 -6.69 7.07 25.13
CA ILE A 121 -8.10 6.66 24.97
C ILE A 121 -9.04 7.43 25.90
N SER A 122 -8.59 7.77 27.12
CA SER A 122 -9.40 8.53 28.07
C SER A 122 -9.66 9.97 27.63
N LYS A 123 -8.84 10.52 26.72
CA LYS A 123 -9.02 11.85 26.12
C LYS A 123 -10.00 11.86 24.95
N LEU A 124 -10.37 10.70 24.40
CA LEU A 124 -11.36 10.61 23.33
C LEU A 124 -12.78 10.71 23.90
N ASP A 125 -13.66 11.32 23.11
CA ASP A 125 -15.10 11.32 23.35
C ASP A 125 -15.70 9.91 23.24
N ALA A 126 -16.85 9.69 23.88
CA ALA A 126 -17.47 8.37 23.97
C ALA A 126 -17.63 7.62 22.63
N PRO A 127 -18.11 8.25 21.53
CA PRO A 127 -18.26 7.54 20.26
C PRO A 127 -16.93 7.25 19.56
N ALA A 128 -15.94 8.16 19.67
CA ALA A 128 -14.63 7.91 19.08
C ALA A 128 -13.86 6.82 19.84
N ARG A 129 -14.02 6.76 21.17
CA ARG A 129 -13.48 5.67 22.00
C ARG A 129 -14.05 4.32 21.61
N THR A 130 -15.36 4.20 21.37
CA THR A 130 -15.98 2.93 20.95
C THR A 130 -15.49 2.50 19.57
N ALA A 131 -15.45 3.42 18.61
CA ALA A 131 -14.96 3.13 17.26
C ALA A 131 -13.48 2.66 17.25
N PHE A 132 -12.65 3.28 18.10
CA PHE A 132 -11.26 2.88 18.27
C PHE A 132 -11.12 1.46 18.84
N LEU A 133 -11.88 1.12 19.89
CA LEU A 133 -11.85 -0.22 20.48
C LEU A 133 -12.40 -1.29 19.54
N ASP A 134 -13.44 -0.97 18.76
CA ASP A 134 -13.97 -1.88 17.74
C ASP A 134 -12.93 -2.17 16.64
N THR A 135 -12.16 -1.14 16.25
CA THR A 135 -11.07 -1.29 15.29
C THR A 135 -9.96 -2.20 15.84
N ILE A 136 -9.58 -2.03 17.11
CA ILE A 136 -8.60 -2.91 17.77
C ILE A 136 -9.13 -4.35 17.81
N ARG A 137 -10.40 -4.54 18.19
CA ARG A 137 -11.01 -5.86 18.26
C ARG A 137 -11.00 -6.56 16.90
N PHE A 138 -11.40 -5.84 15.85
CA PHE A 138 -11.37 -6.35 14.48
C PHE A 138 -9.97 -6.80 14.05
N GLN A 139 -8.93 -6.03 14.38
CA GLN A 139 -7.54 -6.38 14.06
C GLN A 139 -7.07 -7.63 14.83
N ILE A 140 -7.43 -7.76 16.11
CA ILE A 140 -7.09 -8.96 16.90
C ILE A 140 -7.78 -10.19 16.31
N ASP A 141 -9.06 -10.08 15.95
CA ASP A 141 -9.81 -11.18 15.35
C ASP A 141 -9.21 -11.57 13.99
N ALA A 142 -8.80 -10.61 13.16
CA ALA A 142 -8.14 -10.85 11.88
C ALA A 142 -6.80 -11.60 12.06
N LEU A 143 -5.97 -11.18 13.03
CA LEU A 143 -4.71 -11.85 13.36
C LEU A 143 -4.93 -13.26 13.94
N ALA A 144 -5.97 -13.46 14.73
CA ALA A 144 -6.33 -14.77 15.27
C ALA A 144 -6.80 -15.74 14.17
N MET A 145 -7.54 -15.25 13.17
CA MET A 145 -7.93 -16.06 12.01
C MET A 145 -6.74 -16.40 11.11
N ASP A 146 -5.77 -15.51 10.97
CA ASP A 146 -4.57 -15.75 10.17
C ASP A 146 -3.62 -16.77 10.83
N SER A 147 -3.52 -16.73 12.16
CA SER A 147 -2.80 -17.74 12.94
C SER A 147 -3.38 -19.16 12.78
N MET A 148 -4.71 -19.27 12.60
CA MET A 148 -5.38 -20.57 12.41
C MET A 148 -5.15 -21.17 11.00
N ARG A 149 -4.75 -20.36 10.01
CA ARG A 149 -4.42 -20.82 8.64
C ARG A 149 -2.99 -21.38 8.52
N HIS A 150 -2.13 -21.15 9.52
CA HIS A 150 -0.75 -21.63 9.54
C HIS A 150 -0.53 -22.94 10.33
N LEU A 151 -1.58 -23.54 10.89
CA LEU A 151 -1.56 -24.91 11.40
C LEU A 151 -1.95 -25.87 10.26
N THR A 152 -0.96 -26.45 9.59
CA THR A 152 -1.17 -27.47 8.56
C THR A 152 -1.78 -28.75 9.16
N PRO A 153 -2.75 -29.41 8.48
CA PRO A 153 -3.05 -30.81 8.74
C PRO A 153 -2.22 -31.67 7.79
N ALA A 154 -0.95 -31.90 8.13
CA ALA A 154 -0.15 -32.95 7.51
C ALA A 154 -0.12 -34.17 8.45
N ALA A 155 -1.10 -35.06 8.25
CA ALA A 155 -1.08 -36.51 8.50
C ALA A 155 -2.42 -37.00 9.08
N VAL A 156 -3.27 -37.64 8.27
CA VAL A 156 -3.93 -38.91 8.62
C VAL A 156 -4.28 -39.69 7.32
N ILE A 157 -3.41 -40.65 7.01
CA ILE A 157 -3.70 -42.05 6.59
C ILE A 157 -4.40 -42.33 5.24
N ASP A 158 -3.58 -42.93 4.38
CA ASP A 158 -3.86 -43.79 3.24
C ASP A 158 -4.78 -44.98 3.60
N ALA A 159 -5.90 -45.13 2.88
CA ALA A 159 -6.67 -46.38 2.84
C ALA A 159 -7.31 -46.55 1.46
N LYS A 160 -6.62 -47.35 0.66
CA LYS A 160 -6.96 -47.90 -0.64
C LYS A 160 -8.16 -48.87 -0.57
N SER A 161 -9.25 -48.59 -1.30
CA SER A 161 -10.00 -49.60 -2.08
C SER A 161 -11.15 -48.97 -2.88
N MET A 162 -11.11 -49.14 -4.20
CA MET A 162 -12.27 -49.22 -5.11
C MET A 162 -12.76 -50.69 -5.15
N PRO A 163 -13.95 -51.07 -5.70
CA PRO A 163 -14.55 -50.51 -6.93
C PRO A 163 -16.10 -50.48 -7.05
N ASP A 164 -16.53 -49.99 -8.21
CA ASP A 164 -17.74 -50.22 -9.01
C ASP A 164 -19.11 -49.68 -8.58
N GLY A 165 -19.69 -48.88 -9.48
CA GLY A 165 -21.10 -48.45 -9.45
C GLY A 165 -21.38 -47.41 -10.53
N ASP A 166 -21.78 -47.89 -11.72
CA ASP A 166 -22.27 -47.10 -12.86
C ASP A 166 -23.44 -46.18 -12.50
N SER A 167 -23.44 -44.93 -12.99
CA SER A 167 -24.65 -44.25 -13.49
C SER A 167 -24.29 -43.11 -14.45
N ASP A 168 -24.46 -43.41 -15.73
CA ASP A 168 -25.01 -42.61 -16.83
C ASP A 168 -25.19 -41.08 -16.69
N VAL A 169 -24.46 -40.38 -17.57
CA VAL A 169 -24.75 -39.21 -18.42
C VAL A 169 -25.94 -38.28 -18.08
N GLY A 170 -25.59 -37.00 -17.90
CA GLY A 170 -26.47 -35.84 -18.05
C GLY A 170 -25.66 -34.56 -18.20
N LEU A 171 -25.15 -34.29 -19.41
CA LEU A 171 -24.53 -33.04 -19.82
C LEU A 171 -25.58 -31.92 -19.83
N GLU A 172 -25.35 -30.83 -19.08
CA GLU A 172 -25.67 -29.47 -19.55
C GLU A 172 -24.52 -28.52 -19.18
N ASP A 173 -23.82 -28.11 -20.24
CA ASP A 173 -22.77 -27.09 -20.26
C ASP A 173 -23.39 -25.70 -19.98
N GLU A 174 -23.20 -25.17 -18.78
CA GLU A 174 -23.33 -23.74 -18.52
C GLU A 174 -21.97 -23.06 -18.79
N PRO A 175 -21.84 -22.20 -19.82
CA PRO A 175 -20.56 -21.61 -20.15
C PRO A 175 -20.21 -20.49 -19.16
N MET A 176 -19.09 -20.69 -18.45
CA MET A 176 -18.40 -19.66 -17.67
C MET A 176 -18.20 -18.35 -18.46
N PRO A 177 -18.36 -17.17 -17.82
CA PRO A 177 -18.03 -15.90 -18.46
C PRO A 177 -16.51 -15.76 -18.60
N ARG A 178 -16.04 -15.63 -19.85
CA ARG A 178 -14.63 -15.39 -20.15
C ARG A 178 -14.19 -14.02 -19.63
N PRO A 179 -12.99 -13.90 -19.04
CA PRO A 179 -12.39 -12.61 -18.73
C PRO A 179 -11.95 -11.92 -20.03
N GLY A 180 -12.40 -10.69 -20.28
CA GLY A 180 -11.93 -9.85 -21.40
C GLY A 180 -12.96 -9.12 -22.26
N GLY A 181 -14.26 -9.11 -21.91
CA GLY A 181 -15.31 -8.52 -22.73
C GLY A 181 -15.53 -6.99 -22.64
N PHE A 182 -14.83 -6.27 -21.77
CA PHE A 182 -15.20 -4.88 -21.41
C PHE A 182 -14.70 -3.79 -22.37
N LEU A 183 -13.92 -4.13 -23.41
CA LEU A 183 -13.29 -3.12 -24.28
C LEU A 183 -13.93 -2.96 -25.66
N ARG A 184 -15.18 -3.43 -25.87
CA ARG A 184 -15.89 -3.28 -27.16
C ARG A 184 -16.99 -2.21 -27.18
N GLY A 185 -17.14 -1.42 -26.10
CA GLY A 185 -18.16 -0.38 -25.99
C GLY A 185 -17.66 1.07 -26.06
N LEU A 186 -16.35 1.32 -26.25
CA LEU A 186 -15.76 2.67 -26.16
C LEU A 186 -15.24 3.25 -27.48
N LEU A 187 -15.63 2.66 -28.63
CA LEU A 187 -15.17 3.12 -29.95
C LEU A 187 -16.30 3.29 -30.97
N ASN A 188 -17.50 3.68 -30.53
CA ASN A 188 -18.56 4.16 -31.43
C ASN A 188 -19.26 5.36 -30.80
N ASP A 189 -18.62 6.52 -30.89
CA ASP A 189 -19.27 7.84 -30.81
C ASP A 189 -18.60 8.75 -31.87
N ASP A 190 -18.68 8.32 -33.13
CA ASP A 190 -18.49 9.17 -34.30
C ASP A 190 -19.88 9.52 -34.85
N ASP A 191 -20.58 10.50 -34.26
CA ASP A 191 -21.59 11.29 -34.99
C ASP A 191 -21.90 12.62 -34.28
N MET A 192 -20.99 13.60 -34.41
CA MET A 192 -21.28 15.01 -34.12
C MET A 192 -20.96 15.88 -35.34
N THR A 193 -21.68 15.63 -36.43
CA THR A 193 -21.84 16.62 -37.51
C THR A 193 -23.28 16.63 -38.02
N ARG A 194 -24.15 17.41 -37.37
CA ARG A 194 -25.34 17.96 -38.03
C ARG A 194 -25.52 19.43 -37.66
N PRO A 195 -25.49 20.36 -38.63
CA PRO A 195 -25.86 21.75 -38.41
C PRO A 195 -27.38 21.90 -38.57
N ASN A 196 -27.98 22.74 -37.72
CA ASN A 196 -29.21 23.48 -38.02
C ASN A 196 -28.97 24.94 -37.63
#